data_AF-A0A975BAP2-F1
#
_entry.id   AF-A0A975BAP2-F1
#
_cell.length_a   1.000
_cell.length_b   1.000
_cell.length_c   1.000
_cell.angle_alpha   90.00
_cell.angle_beta   90.00
_cell.angle_gamma   90.00
#
_symmetry.space_group_name_H-M   'P 1'
#
loop_
_entity.id
_entity.type
_entity.pdbx_description
1 polymer ?
#
loop_
_entity_poly.entity_id
_entity_poly.type
_entity_poly.pdbx_seq_one_letter_code
_entity_poly.pdbx_strand_id
1 'polypeptide(L)'
;MANAATVISPQKNLDLICIVYDEGDSDNGISIAWIRWDGEERLAIRWNGYAHIPGKEKGMPISSSYPVWFVLPNAVAKPVLELVQQKIALGNNFAHQNCLDQSLQFCHQQHTPQSNSMHDF
;
A
#
# COMPACT_ATOMS: atom_id res chain seq x y z
N MET A 1 -5.17 -16.07 -8.94
CA MET A 1 -4.51 -14.76 -8.98
C MET A 1 -5.43 -13.72 -8.41
N ALA A 2 -4.93 -12.89 -7.49
CA ALA A 2 -5.69 -11.76 -6.98
C ALA A 2 -5.12 -10.48 -7.60
N ASN A 3 -5.76 -9.97 -8.64
CA ASN A 3 -5.45 -8.64 -9.18
C ASN A 3 -5.60 -7.62 -8.05
N ALA A 4 -4.55 -6.84 -7.76
CA ALA A 4 -4.52 -5.89 -6.64
C ALA A 4 -5.71 -4.93 -6.65
N ALA A 5 -6.13 -4.44 -7.83
CA ALA A 5 -7.26 -3.52 -7.97
C ALA A 5 -8.61 -4.15 -7.60
N THR A 6 -8.72 -5.48 -7.57
CA THR A 6 -9.96 -6.20 -7.25
C THR A 6 -10.08 -6.59 -5.77
N VAL A 7 -9.09 -6.20 -4.96
CA VAL A 7 -8.94 -6.67 -3.59
C VAL A 7 -9.53 -5.64 -2.66
N ILE A 8 -10.81 -5.83 -2.36
CA ILE A 8 -11.64 -4.88 -1.61
C ILE A 8 -12.12 -5.46 -0.27
N SER A 9 -11.54 -6.57 0.18
CA SER A 9 -11.97 -7.24 1.42
C SER A 9 -11.13 -6.80 2.63
N PRO A 10 -11.74 -6.67 3.83
CA PRO A 10 -13.19 -6.65 4.11
C PRO A 10 -13.87 -5.35 3.65
N GLN A 11 -14.95 -5.48 2.87
CA GLN A 11 -15.63 -4.36 2.18
C GLN A 11 -16.23 -3.30 3.11
N LYS A 12 -16.52 -3.64 4.37
CA LYS A 12 -17.11 -2.69 5.33
C LYS A 12 -16.11 -1.70 5.90
N ASN A 13 -14.82 -2.06 5.89
CA ASN A 13 -13.77 -1.33 6.59
C ASN A 13 -12.71 -0.80 5.63
N LEU A 14 -12.76 -1.21 4.36
CA LEU A 14 -11.73 -0.95 3.38
C LEU A 14 -12.29 -0.30 2.12
N ASP A 15 -11.82 0.92 1.84
CA ASP A 15 -11.91 1.53 0.51
C ASP A 15 -10.52 1.51 -0.13
N LEU A 16 -10.38 0.92 -1.32
CA LEU A 16 -9.13 1.01 -2.08
C LEU A 16 -9.04 2.40 -2.73
N ILE A 17 -8.11 3.24 -2.30
CA ILE A 17 -7.92 4.60 -2.83
C ILE A 17 -7.12 4.51 -4.12
N CYS A 18 -5.92 3.94 -4.05
CA CYS A 18 -5.15 3.63 -5.25
C CYS A 18 -3.96 2.71 -5.03
N ILE A 19 -3.56 2.05 -6.11
CA ILE A 19 -2.35 1.23 -6.17
C ILE A 19 -1.14 2.13 -6.41
N VAL A 20 -0.21 2.14 -5.46
CA VAL A 20 1.05 2.90 -5.53
C VAL A 20 2.08 2.12 -6.34
N TYR A 21 2.11 0.80 -6.18
CA TYR A 21 3.08 -0.09 -6.81
C TYR A 21 2.50 -1.48 -6.98
N ASP A 22 2.75 -2.14 -8.11
CA ASP A 22 2.31 -3.51 -8.35
C ASP A 22 3.29 -4.31 -9.22
N GLU A 23 3.99 -5.28 -8.66
CA GLU A 23 4.92 -6.13 -9.43
C GLU A 23 4.22 -7.27 -10.20
N GLY A 24 2.88 -7.27 -10.24
CA GLY A 24 2.08 -8.23 -10.99
C GLY A 24 2.40 -9.68 -10.62
N ASP A 25 2.66 -10.50 -11.64
CA ASP A 25 2.84 -11.96 -11.54
C ASP A 25 4.31 -12.40 -11.46
N SER A 26 5.21 -11.47 -11.14
CA SER A 26 6.61 -11.83 -10.91
C SER A 26 6.75 -12.77 -9.72
N ASP A 27 7.75 -13.65 -9.76
CA ASP A 27 8.08 -14.49 -8.62
C ASP A 27 8.45 -13.61 -7.43
N ASN A 28 7.60 -13.65 -6.39
CA ASN A 28 7.65 -12.77 -5.21
C ASN A 28 7.10 -11.36 -5.40
N GLY A 29 6.29 -11.11 -6.43
CA GLY A 29 5.68 -9.81 -6.68
C GLY A 29 4.83 -9.32 -5.50
N ILE A 30 5.04 -8.06 -5.13
CA ILE A 30 4.23 -7.36 -4.14
C ILE A 30 3.37 -6.27 -4.78
N SER A 31 2.24 -5.98 -4.16
CA SER A 31 1.48 -4.76 -4.43
C SER A 31 1.38 -3.90 -3.17
N ILE A 32 1.44 -2.59 -3.37
CA ILE A 32 1.32 -1.57 -2.32
C ILE A 32 0.23 -0.59 -2.75
N ALA A 33 -0.63 -0.22 -1.81
CA ALA A 33 -1.77 0.64 -2.07
C ALA A 33 -2.03 1.61 -0.92
N TRP A 34 -2.60 2.76 -1.24
CA TRP A 34 -3.36 3.55 -0.28
C TRP A 34 -4.75 2.98 -0.16
N ILE A 35 -5.18 2.79 1.07
CA ILE A 35 -6.53 2.39 1.42
C ILE A 35 -7.08 3.35 2.47
N ARG A 36 -8.40 3.45 2.55
CA ARG A 36 -9.08 3.96 3.74
C ARG A 36 -9.44 2.76 4.61
N TRP A 37 -8.82 2.67 5.78
CA TRP A 37 -9.12 1.66 6.78
C TRP A 37 -9.79 2.31 7.97
N ASP A 38 -11.04 1.93 8.27
CA ASP A 38 -11.83 2.51 9.37
C ASP A 38 -11.88 4.06 9.35
N GLY A 39 -11.95 4.64 8.15
CA GLY A 39 -12.01 6.09 7.93
C GLY A 39 -10.65 6.78 7.86
N GLU A 40 -9.55 6.08 8.16
CA GLU A 40 -8.19 6.64 8.12
C GLU A 40 -7.43 6.19 6.87
N GLU A 41 -6.71 7.11 6.24
CA GLU A 41 -5.86 6.78 5.09
C GLU A 41 -4.59 6.08 5.58
N ARG A 42 -4.36 4.87 5.07
CA ARG A 42 -3.26 4.00 5.48
C ARG A 42 -2.59 3.40 4.25
N LEU A 43 -1.28 3.24 4.34
CA LEU A 43 -0.55 2.43 3.37
C LEU A 43 -0.76 0.95 3.69
N ALA A 44 -0.97 0.13 2.67
CA ALA A 44 -1.11 -1.29 2.83
C ALA A 44 -0.28 -2.05 1.79
N ILE A 45 0.09 -3.27 2.15
CA ILE A 45 0.90 -4.16 1.31
C ILE A 45 0.25 -5.53 1.22
N ARG A 46 0.58 -6.22 0.14
CA ARG A 46 0.36 -7.65 0.02
C ARG A 46 1.40 -8.30 -0.88
N TRP A 47 1.60 -9.59 -0.68
CA TRP A 47 2.25 -10.47 -1.63
C TRP A 47 1.19 -11.05 -2.59
N ASN A 48 1.51 -11.10 -3.89
CA ASN A 48 0.56 -11.47 -4.94
C ASN A 48 0.41 -12.97 -5.14
N GLY A 49 1.38 -13.75 -4.66
CA GLY A 49 1.41 -15.20 -4.82
C GLY A 49 2.22 -15.63 -6.03
N TYR A 50 2.00 -16.87 -6.46
CA TYR A 50 2.59 -17.41 -7.69
C TYR A 50 1.48 -17.86 -8.62
N ALA A 51 1.42 -17.28 -9.82
CA ALA A 51 0.39 -17.61 -10.80
C ALA A 51 0.42 -19.08 -11.25
N HIS A 52 1.61 -19.68 -11.26
CA HIS A 52 1.87 -21.01 -11.80
C HIS A 52 1.90 -22.13 -10.74
N ILE A 53 1.71 -21.82 -9.44
CA ILE A 53 1.74 -22.81 -8.36
C ILE A 53 0.32 -23.00 -7.78
N PRO A 54 -0.29 -24.20 -7.99
CA PRO A 54 -1.61 -24.50 -7.45
C PRO A 54 -1.73 -24.25 -5.94
N GLY A 55 -2.77 -23.54 -5.54
CA GLY A 55 -3.04 -23.17 -4.15
C GLY A 55 -2.22 -22.00 -3.59
N LYS A 56 -1.30 -21.41 -4.38
CA LYS A 56 -0.50 -20.23 -4.00
C LYS A 56 -0.81 -18.99 -4.84
N GLU A 57 -1.82 -19.05 -5.68
CA GLU A 57 -2.16 -18.01 -6.66
C GLU A 57 -2.78 -16.77 -6.03
N LYS A 58 -3.17 -16.84 -4.75
CA LYS A 58 -3.81 -15.72 -4.04
C LYS A 58 -2.83 -14.91 -3.21
N GLY A 59 -1.59 -15.37 -3.05
CA GLY A 59 -0.60 -14.69 -2.21
C GLY A 59 -1.03 -14.56 -0.75
N MET A 60 -0.56 -13.51 -0.08
CA MET A 60 -0.87 -13.24 1.33
C MET A 60 -0.91 -11.73 1.62
N PRO A 61 -1.69 -11.28 2.62
CA PRO A 61 -2.57 -12.08 3.49
C PRO A 61 -3.88 -12.53 2.80
N ILE A 62 -4.51 -13.56 3.39
CA ILE A 62 -5.82 -14.09 3.00
C ILE A 62 -6.72 -14.16 4.24
N SER A 63 -7.99 -13.79 4.11
CA SER A 63 -9.03 -14.01 5.12
C SER A 63 -10.21 -14.75 4.49
N SER A 64 -10.65 -15.88 5.08
CA SER A 64 -11.76 -16.71 4.57
C SER A 64 -11.67 -17.01 3.06
N SER A 65 -10.47 -17.34 2.59
CA SER A 65 -10.15 -17.59 1.17
C SER A 65 -10.20 -16.36 0.25
N TYR A 66 -10.44 -15.17 0.77
CA TYR A 66 -10.34 -13.91 0.02
C TYR A 66 -9.00 -13.23 0.26
N PRO A 67 -8.35 -12.73 -0.79
CA PRO A 67 -7.18 -11.87 -0.63
C PRO A 67 -7.58 -10.61 0.15
N VAL A 68 -6.69 -10.14 1.03
CA VAL A 68 -6.89 -8.90 1.80
C VAL A 68 -5.60 -8.08 1.82
N TRP A 69 -5.71 -6.85 2.31
CA TRP A 69 -4.58 -5.95 2.49
C TRP A 69 -4.03 -6.03 3.92
N PHE A 70 -2.70 -6.05 4.07
CA PHE A 70 -2.08 -5.83 5.37
C PHE A 70 -1.81 -4.34 5.56
N VAL A 71 -2.51 -3.71 6.51
CA VAL A 71 -2.31 -2.30 6.85
C VAL A 71 -0.94 -2.13 7.50
N LEU A 72 -0.10 -1.27 6.93
CA LEU A 72 1.23 -1.01 7.46
C LEU A 72 1.16 0.00 8.60
N PRO A 73 1.82 -0.27 9.75
CA PRO A 73 2.06 0.75 10.76
C PRO A 73 2.85 1.92 10.18
N ASN A 74 2.56 3.15 10.61
CA ASN A 74 3.19 4.36 10.07
C ASN A 74 4.74 4.31 10.10
N ALA A 75 5.31 3.69 11.14
CA ALA A 75 6.76 3.51 11.28
C ALA A 75 7.39 2.68 10.14
N VAL A 76 6.62 1.78 9.53
CA VAL A 76 7.06 0.91 8.42
C VAL A 76 6.64 1.48 7.07
N ALA A 77 5.51 2.20 7.01
CA ALA A 77 4.97 2.75 5.77
C ALA A 77 5.96 3.70 5.04
N LYS A 78 6.65 4.57 5.77
CA LYS A 78 7.59 5.53 5.19
C LYS A 78 8.80 4.85 4.51
N PRO A 79 9.58 3.98 5.20
CA PRO A 79 10.67 3.24 4.55
C PRO A 79 10.22 2.44 3.31
N VAL A 80 9.01 1.88 3.35
CA VAL A 80 8.44 1.15 2.21
C VAL A 80 8.19 2.09 1.01
N LEU A 81 7.63 3.28 1.23
CA LEU A 81 7.42 4.26 0.16
C LEU A 81 8.73 4.76 -0.45
N GLU A 82 9.74 5.02 0.39
CA GLU A 82 11.07 5.43 -0.09
C GLU A 82 11.70 4.34 -0.97
N LEU A 83 11.57 3.07 -0.59
CA LEU A 83 12.03 1.94 -1.39
C LEU A 83 11.28 1.85 -2.74
N VAL A 84 9.95 2.03 -2.71
CA VAL A 84 9.13 2.03 -3.93
C VAL A 84 9.56 3.16 -4.87
N GLN A 85 9.80 4.35 -4.36
CA GLN A 85 10.29 5.48 -5.15
C GLN A 85 11.62 5.18 -5.82
N GLN A 86 12.56 4.57 -5.09
CA GLN A 86 13.85 4.15 -5.64
C GLN A 86 13.64 3.13 -6.77
N LYS A 87 12.80 2.11 -6.55
CA LYS A 87 12.49 1.10 -7.57
C LYS A 87 11.88 1.73 -8.84
N ILE A 88 10.98 2.70 -8.68
CA ILE A 88 10.34 3.40 -9.81
C ILE A 88 11.37 4.27 -10.55
N ALA A 89 12.20 5.02 -9.84
CA ALA A 89 13.25 5.85 -10.42
C ALA A 89 14.28 5.02 -11.22
N LEU A 90 14.48 3.75 -10.85
CA LEU A 90 15.33 2.79 -11.56
C LEU A 90 14.66 2.15 -12.79
N GLY A 91 13.43 2.55 -13.16
CA GLY A 91 12.75 2.13 -14.39
C GLY A 91 11.87 0.89 -14.27
N ASN A 92 11.50 0.47 -13.05
CA ASN A 92 10.55 -0.62 -12.87
C ASN A 92 9.10 -0.12 -13.07
N ASN A 93 8.56 -0.42 -14.25
CA ASN A 93 7.30 0.12 -14.77
C ASN A 93 6.05 -0.59 -14.22
N PHE A 94 5.62 -0.32 -12.99
CA PHE A 94 4.21 -0.53 -12.59
C PHE A 94 3.85 0.33 -11.37
N ALA A 95 3.79 1.64 -11.58
CA ALA A 95 3.26 2.58 -10.61
C ALA A 95 2.30 3.55 -11.30
N HIS A 96 1.18 3.86 -10.66
CA HIS A 96 0.40 5.02 -11.04
C HIS A 96 1.13 6.27 -10.50
N GLN A 97 1.86 6.96 -11.37
CA GLN A 97 2.69 8.13 -11.01
C GLN A 97 1.92 9.16 -10.15
N ASN A 98 0.67 9.44 -10.51
CA ASN A 98 -0.21 10.37 -9.77
C ASN A 98 -0.47 9.95 -8.31
N CYS A 99 -0.44 8.65 -8.01
CA CYS A 99 -0.63 8.14 -6.65
C CYS A 99 0.63 8.14 -5.82
N LEU A 100 1.79 7.95 -6.45
CA LEU A 100 3.07 8.09 -5.77
C LEU A 100 3.27 9.53 -5.28
N ASP A 101 2.92 10.51 -6.10
CA ASP A 101 3.05 11.93 -5.77
C ASP A 101 2.14 12.32 -4.60
N GLN A 102 0.91 11.80 -4.55
CA GLN A 102 0.00 11.95 -3.40
C GLN A 102 0.55 11.27 -2.13
N SER A 103 1.19 10.11 -2.28
CA SER A 103 1.81 9.37 -1.16
C SER A 103 2.90 10.17 -0.46
N LEU A 104 3.74 10.86 -1.23
CA LEU A 104 4.84 11.68 -0.71
C LEU A 104 4.35 12.89 0.07
N GLN A 105 3.29 13.54 -0.42
CA GLN A 105 2.69 14.69 0.24
C GLN A 105 2.07 14.31 1.58
N PHE A 106 1.40 13.16 1.66
CA PHE A 106 0.78 12.66 2.89
C PHE A 106 1.82 12.29 3.97
N CYS A 107 2.93 11.65 3.58
CA CYS A 107 4.04 11.35 4.49
C CYS A 107 4.69 12.61 5.08
N HIS A 108 4.79 13.69 4.31
CA HIS A 108 5.34 14.96 4.82
C HIS A 108 4.43 15.62 5.86
N GLN A 109 3.11 15.51 5.73
CA GLN A 109 2.15 16.10 6.67
C GLN A 109 2.10 15.36 8.02
N GLN A 110 2.36 14.06 8.06
CA GLN A 110 2.38 13.25 9.29
C GLN A 110 3.66 13.46 10.15
N HIS A 111 4.65 14.21 9.64
CA HIS A 111 5.93 14.43 10.30
C HIS A 111 6.25 15.90 10.60
N THR A 112 5.36 16.85 10.34
CA THR A 112 5.47 18.18 10.95
C THR A 112 5.32 18.03 12.46
N PRO A 113 6.33 18.41 13.28
CA PRO A 113 6.11 18.57 14.71
C PRO A 113 4.95 19.53 14.87
N GLN A 114 3.95 19.19 15.69
CA GLN A 114 3.00 20.20 16.15
C GLN A 114 3.82 21.33 16.77
N SER A 115 3.88 22.47 16.09
CA SER A 115 4.35 23.69 16.73
C SER A 115 3.34 23.97 17.84
N ASN A 116 3.69 23.62 19.07
CA ASN A 116 2.98 24.13 20.23
C ASN A 116 3.14 25.65 20.17
N SER A 117 2.07 26.33 19.72
CA SER A 117 1.92 27.76 19.91
C SER A 117 1.82 27.99 21.42
N MET A 118 2.95 28.32 22.01
CA MET A 118 3.02 28.87 23.35
C MET A 118 2.43 30.28 23.27
N HIS A 119 1.09 30.35 23.34
CA HIS A 119 0.38 31.58 23.63
C HIS A 119 0.39 31.78 25.14
N ASP A 120 1.11 32.82 25.54
CA ASP A 120 0.72 33.82 26.54
C ASP A 120 0.26 33.32 27.91
N PHE A 121 1.14 33.47 28.91
CA PHE A 121 0.89 34.21 30.16
C PHE A 121 2.18 34.86 30.66
#